data_AF-A0A2W6CQ36-F1
#
_entry.id   AF-A0A2W6CQ36-F1
#
_cell.length_a   1.000
_cell.length_b   1.000
_cell.length_c   1.000
_cell.angle_alpha   90.00
_cell.angle_beta   90.00
_cell.angle_gamma   90.00
#
_symmetry.space_group_name_H-M   'P 1'
#
loop_
_entity.id
_entity.type
_entity.pdbx_description
1 polymer ?
#
loop_
_entity_poly.entity_id
_entity_poly.type
_entity_poly.pdbx_seq_one_letter_code
_entity_poly.pdbx_strand_id
1 'polypeptide(L)'
;MTYPAASADSFGTRGTLSVGTARYEVFRLAELDRRLGSQWRALPYSLKVLLENLLRWESGAVGAHVTAEHIEAVAGWDAQAQPATEIQFTPARVIMQDFTGVPCLVDLATMREAVTALGGDPQAVNPLAPAELVIDHSVIADVFGRPDAFQRNVDLEYQRNWERYQFLRWGQGAFRELKVVPPGTGIVHQVNIEHLARTVMIRNGQAYPDTVVGTDSHTTMVNGLGVLGWGVGGIEAEAAMLGQPVSMLIPRVIGCKLTGSIPPGATATDVVLTLTEMLRRYGVVGKFVEFYGAGVAAVPLANRATIGNMSPEFGSTCAIFPIDEETIRYLALTGRPAEQLALVEAYAKEQGLWHDPHREATYSEYLELDLSTVVPSIAGPKRPQDRISLSGAKAAFRRALVGYASASDSTVDQAGVQSFPASDAPAVSGGNGAGAPYETISPAAGALGRANSPTPVRPAEGAGYEIDHGAVVIASITSCTNTSNPSVMIGAALLARNAVER
;
A
#
# COMPACT_ATOMS: atom_id res chain seq x y z
N MET A 1 -3.22 -21.58 24.25
CA MET A 1 -1.90 -20.93 24.37
C MET A 1 -2.08 -19.61 25.08
N THR A 2 -1.40 -19.42 26.20
CA THR A 2 -1.37 -18.17 26.97
C THR A 2 -0.64 -17.10 26.18
N TYR A 3 -0.99 -15.84 26.39
CA TYR A 3 -0.20 -14.69 25.95
C TYR A 3 1.30 -14.93 26.21
N PRO A 4 2.19 -14.35 25.39
CA PRO A 4 3.62 -14.59 25.51
C PRO A 4 4.06 -14.29 26.94
N ALA A 5 4.98 -15.09 27.46
CA ALA A 5 5.67 -14.77 28.70
C ALA A 5 6.22 -13.34 28.62
N ALA A 6 6.22 -12.62 29.74
CA ALA A 6 6.83 -11.30 29.79
C ALA A 6 8.26 -11.36 29.23
N SER A 7 8.67 -10.36 28.43
CA SER A 7 10.02 -10.28 27.87
C SER A 7 11.08 -10.56 28.93
N ALA A 8 12.13 -11.28 28.53
CA ALA A 8 13.28 -11.52 29.40
C ALA A 8 13.97 -10.21 29.85
N ASP A 9 13.88 -9.16 29.03
CA ASP A 9 14.45 -7.83 29.27
C ASP A 9 15.92 -7.88 29.73
N SER A 10 16.74 -8.70 29.06
CA SER A 10 18.15 -8.92 29.45
C SER A 10 18.98 -7.62 29.38
N PHE A 11 18.53 -6.68 28.53
CA PHE A 11 19.12 -5.35 28.36
C PHE A 11 18.64 -4.31 29.37
N GLY A 12 17.62 -4.60 30.20
CA GLY A 12 17.09 -3.67 31.21
C GLY A 12 16.44 -2.43 30.61
N THR A 13 15.75 -2.60 29.48
CA THR A 13 15.11 -1.53 28.70
C THR A 13 13.67 -1.26 29.16
N ARG A 14 13.05 -2.19 29.90
CA ARG A 14 11.69 -2.00 30.41
C ARG A 14 11.62 -0.77 31.31
N GLY A 15 10.63 0.07 31.05
CA GLY A 15 10.38 1.26 31.84
C GLY A 15 8.94 1.75 31.70
N THR A 16 8.70 2.97 32.15
CA THR A 16 7.38 3.58 32.13
C THR A 16 7.41 4.91 31.39
N LEU A 17 6.53 5.05 30.40
CA LEU A 17 6.22 6.32 29.75
C LEU A 17 4.96 6.90 30.40
N SER A 18 5.04 8.14 30.87
CA SER A 18 3.87 8.86 31.39
C SER A 18 3.40 9.90 30.36
N VAL A 19 2.12 9.86 30.01
CA VAL A 19 1.49 10.80 29.07
C VAL A 19 0.22 11.33 29.72
N GLY A 20 0.25 12.59 30.16
CA GLY A 20 -0.80 13.14 31.00
C GLY A 20 -0.93 12.34 32.31
N THR A 21 -2.11 11.79 32.57
CA THR A 21 -2.40 10.92 33.74
C THR A 21 -2.18 9.44 33.45
N ALA A 22 -2.04 9.05 32.19
CA ALA A 22 -1.85 7.66 31.78
C ALA A 22 -0.39 7.23 31.92
N ARG A 23 -0.19 5.95 32.22
CA ARG A 23 1.13 5.30 32.33
C ARG A 23 1.14 4.06 31.47
N TYR A 24 2.20 3.92 30.69
CA TYR A 24 2.40 2.80 29.78
C TYR A 24 3.74 2.14 30.07
N GLU A 25 3.77 0.81 30.11
CA GLU A 25 5.02 0.07 30.03
C GLU A 25 5.60 0.25 28.61
N VAL A 26 6.90 0.47 28.51
CA VAL A 26 7.63 0.62 27.23
C VAL A 26 9.01 -0.03 27.34
N PHE A 27 9.56 -0.49 26.21
CA PHE A 27 10.96 -0.92 26.10
C PHE A 27 11.78 0.25 25.53
N ARG A 28 12.47 0.99 26.40
CA ARG A 28 13.13 2.26 26.05
C ARG A 28 14.47 1.99 25.38
N LEU A 29 14.56 2.34 24.09
CA LEU A 29 15.80 2.15 23.31
C LEU A 29 16.98 2.92 23.92
N ALA A 30 16.74 4.06 24.57
CA ALA A 30 17.77 4.87 25.23
C ALA A 30 18.59 4.10 26.27
N GLU A 31 18.02 3.10 26.94
CA GLU A 31 18.72 2.31 27.96
C GLU A 31 19.78 1.37 27.35
N LEU A 32 19.73 1.11 26.04
CA LEU A 32 20.74 0.32 25.34
C LEU A 32 22.13 0.96 25.40
N ASP A 33 22.23 2.29 25.56
CA ASP A 33 23.51 2.99 25.73
C ASP A 33 24.36 2.37 26.85
N ARG A 34 23.72 1.90 27.92
CA ARG A 34 24.40 1.33 29.08
C ARG A 34 25.02 -0.04 28.82
N ARG A 35 24.50 -0.77 27.83
CA ARG A 35 24.85 -2.18 27.56
C ARG A 35 25.61 -2.35 26.24
N LEU A 36 25.16 -1.65 25.20
CA LEU A 36 25.63 -1.80 23.82
C LEU A 36 26.31 -0.54 23.28
N GLY A 37 26.43 0.52 24.08
CA GLY A 37 26.96 1.81 23.65
C GLY A 37 26.00 2.57 22.73
N SER A 38 26.49 3.60 22.05
CA SER A 38 25.64 4.56 21.33
C SER A 38 25.44 4.26 19.83
N GLN A 39 25.96 3.14 19.31
CA GLN A 39 25.91 2.84 17.87
C GLN A 39 24.47 2.72 17.35
N TRP A 40 23.58 2.08 18.12
CA TRP A 40 22.17 1.91 17.76
C TRP A 40 21.46 3.25 17.48
N ARG A 41 21.95 4.37 18.04
CA ARG A 41 21.38 5.70 17.79
C ARG A 41 21.50 6.08 16.32
N ALA A 42 22.53 5.63 15.61
CA ALA A 42 22.69 5.94 14.19
C ALA A 42 21.82 5.07 13.28
N LEU A 43 21.07 4.10 13.83
CA LEU A 43 20.21 3.23 13.02
C LEU A 43 19.11 4.03 12.29
N PRO A 44 18.75 3.60 11.06
CA PRO A 44 17.54 4.01 10.38
C PRO A 44 16.30 3.87 11.26
N TYR A 45 15.30 4.73 11.04
CA TYR A 45 13.99 4.66 11.69
C TYR A 45 13.40 3.25 11.63
N SER A 46 13.42 2.62 10.46
CA SER A 46 12.86 1.28 10.28
C SER A 46 13.54 0.21 11.12
N LEU A 47 14.87 0.30 11.30
CA LEU A 47 15.62 -0.66 12.11
C LEU A 47 15.42 -0.43 13.61
N LYS A 48 15.15 0.82 14.05
CA LYS A 48 14.75 1.09 15.43
C LYS A 48 13.39 0.48 15.77
N VAL A 49 12.45 0.48 14.81
CA VAL A 49 11.15 -0.21 14.97
C VAL A 49 11.35 -1.72 15.12
N LEU A 50 12.23 -2.33 14.31
CA LEU A 50 12.59 -3.74 14.47
C LEU A 50 13.30 -4.01 15.81
N LEU A 51 14.21 -3.15 16.23
CA LEU A 51 14.93 -3.28 17.49
C LEU A 51 14.00 -3.24 18.71
N GLU A 52 13.03 -2.31 18.73
CA GLU A 52 11.97 -2.28 19.75
C GLU A 52 11.18 -3.59 19.77
N ASN A 53 10.82 -4.09 18.59
CA ASN A 53 10.05 -5.32 18.46
C ASN A 53 10.81 -6.49 19.09
N LEU A 54 12.10 -6.65 18.76
CA LEU A 54 12.92 -7.73 19.30
C LEU A 54 13.09 -7.63 20.82
N LEU A 55 13.32 -6.42 21.37
CA LEU A 55 13.41 -6.22 22.83
C LEU A 55 12.12 -6.64 23.54
N ARG A 56 10.97 -6.24 23.00
CA ARG A 56 9.66 -6.55 23.57
C ARG A 56 9.31 -8.03 23.48
N TRP A 57 9.86 -8.74 22.50
CA TRP A 57 9.61 -10.16 22.26
C TRP A 57 10.72 -11.10 22.72
N GLU A 58 11.79 -10.57 23.33
CA GLU A 58 12.90 -11.37 23.84
C GLU A 58 12.41 -12.48 24.78
N SER A 59 12.79 -13.72 24.48
CA SER A 59 12.48 -14.87 25.33
C SER A 59 13.77 -15.50 25.85
N GLY A 60 13.81 -15.76 27.16
CA GLY A 60 14.97 -16.37 27.83
C GLY A 60 15.03 -17.90 27.73
N ALA A 61 14.13 -18.52 26.95
CA ALA A 61 14.07 -19.98 26.81
C ALA A 61 15.05 -20.50 25.75
N VAL A 62 15.60 -21.70 25.96
CA VAL A 62 16.40 -22.41 24.94
C VAL A 62 15.50 -22.72 23.73
N GLY A 63 15.90 -22.27 22.53
CA GLY A 63 15.07 -22.38 21.32
C GLY A 63 14.02 -21.26 21.17
N ALA A 64 14.18 -20.16 21.91
CA ALA A 64 13.35 -18.97 21.78
C ALA A 64 13.35 -18.40 20.36
N HIS A 65 12.20 -17.87 19.94
CA HIS A 65 12.08 -17.17 18.66
C HIS A 65 12.96 -15.90 18.63
N VAL A 66 13.02 -15.13 19.73
CA VAL A 66 13.85 -13.93 19.82
C VAL A 66 14.85 -14.06 20.96
N THR A 67 16.14 -13.88 20.65
CA THR A 67 17.26 -14.00 21.60
C THR A 67 18.04 -12.69 21.72
N ALA A 68 18.93 -12.60 22.71
CA ALA A 68 19.82 -11.46 22.89
C ALA A 68 20.72 -11.22 21.67
N GLU A 69 21.17 -12.29 21.00
CA GLU A 69 22.02 -12.19 19.81
C GLU A 69 21.29 -11.53 18.64
N HIS A 70 19.98 -11.78 18.47
CA HIS A 70 19.18 -11.08 17.45
C HIS A 70 19.11 -9.57 17.74
N ILE A 71 18.96 -9.18 19.01
CA ILE A 71 18.91 -7.79 19.45
C ILE A 71 20.26 -7.10 19.22
N GLU A 72 21.35 -7.75 19.61
CA GLU A 72 22.72 -7.26 19.38
C GLU A 72 23.04 -7.11 17.89
N ALA A 73 22.59 -8.05 17.05
CA ALA A 73 22.80 -8.00 15.61
C ALA A 73 22.11 -6.78 14.95
N VAL A 74 20.91 -6.42 15.40
CA VAL A 74 20.22 -5.21 14.90
C VAL A 74 20.83 -3.94 15.51
N ALA A 75 21.14 -3.93 16.81
CA ALA A 75 21.73 -2.78 17.49
C ALA A 75 23.11 -2.41 16.94
N GLY A 76 23.92 -3.41 16.58
CA GLY A 76 25.24 -3.30 15.98
C GLY A 76 25.26 -3.37 14.45
N TRP A 77 24.12 -3.16 13.79
CA TRP A 77 23.98 -3.32 12.34
C TRP A 77 25.06 -2.55 11.55
N ASP A 78 25.70 -3.24 10.61
CA ASP A 78 26.68 -2.70 9.68
C ASP A 78 26.04 -2.43 8.32
N ALA A 79 26.00 -1.16 7.93
CA ALA A 79 25.41 -0.70 6.69
C ALA A 79 26.12 -1.22 5.42
N GLN A 80 27.40 -1.59 5.53
CA GLN A 80 28.22 -2.10 4.42
C GLN A 80 28.17 -3.63 4.30
N ALA A 81 27.67 -4.33 5.32
CA ALA A 81 27.57 -5.78 5.29
C ALA A 81 26.44 -6.26 4.38
N GLN A 82 26.60 -7.47 3.85
CA GLN A 82 25.51 -8.18 3.20
C GLN A 82 24.58 -8.80 4.26
N PRO A 83 23.25 -8.83 4.04
CA PRO A 83 22.32 -9.50 4.94
C PRO A 83 22.68 -10.97 5.11
N ALA A 84 23.00 -11.37 6.34
CA ALA A 84 23.36 -12.74 6.69
C ALA A 84 22.66 -13.25 7.95
N THR A 85 22.23 -12.34 8.83
CA THR A 85 21.56 -12.68 10.08
C THR A 85 20.04 -12.68 9.88
N GLU A 86 19.42 -13.79 10.23
CA GLU A 86 17.97 -13.93 10.32
C GLU A 86 17.47 -13.48 11.69
N ILE A 87 16.33 -12.79 11.71
CA ILE A 87 15.63 -12.35 12.92
C ILE A 87 14.16 -12.77 12.85
N GLN A 88 13.53 -12.85 14.02
CA GLN A 88 12.11 -13.19 14.16
C GLN A 88 11.31 -11.94 14.50
N PHE A 89 10.51 -11.46 13.56
CA PHE A 89 9.72 -10.23 13.69
C PHE A 89 8.25 -10.55 13.97
N THR A 90 7.71 -10.06 15.08
CA THR A 90 6.30 -10.30 15.44
C THR A 90 5.47 -9.05 15.15
N PRO A 91 4.66 -9.01 14.07
CA PRO A 91 3.86 -7.83 13.73
C PRO A 91 2.83 -7.51 14.82
N ALA A 92 2.51 -6.23 14.99
CA ALA A 92 1.53 -5.79 15.98
C ALA A 92 0.09 -6.18 15.60
N ARG A 93 -0.19 -6.30 14.31
CA ARG A 93 -1.50 -6.67 13.74
C ARG A 93 -1.35 -7.24 12.33
N VAL A 94 -2.44 -7.83 11.83
CA VAL A 94 -2.55 -8.33 10.47
C VAL A 94 -3.74 -7.64 9.77
N ILE A 95 -3.55 -7.23 8.52
CA ILE A 95 -4.63 -6.67 7.69
C ILE A 95 -4.88 -7.55 6.46
N MET A 96 -6.14 -7.75 6.11
CA MET A 96 -6.57 -8.58 4.99
C MET A 96 -7.61 -7.87 4.15
N GLN A 97 -7.70 -8.28 2.89
CA GLN A 97 -8.80 -7.93 1.98
C GLN A 97 -9.63 -9.19 1.65
N ASP A 98 -10.84 -9.07 1.13
CA ASP A 98 -11.80 -10.17 1.04
C ASP A 98 -11.42 -11.32 0.07
N PHE A 99 -10.61 -11.10 -0.96
CA PHE A 99 -10.14 -12.16 -1.86
C PHE A 99 -9.11 -13.07 -1.20
N THR A 100 -8.21 -12.52 -0.37
CA THR A 100 -7.17 -13.30 0.32
C THR A 100 -7.55 -13.66 1.75
N GLY A 101 -8.42 -12.87 2.37
CA GLY A 101 -8.94 -13.09 3.71
C GLY A 101 -9.97 -14.22 3.79
N VAL A 102 -10.80 -14.43 2.76
CA VAL A 102 -11.72 -15.58 2.74
C VAL A 102 -10.98 -16.92 2.83
N PRO A 103 -9.99 -17.22 1.97
CA PRO A 103 -9.15 -18.43 2.12
C PRO A 103 -8.55 -18.55 3.51
N CYS A 104 -8.00 -17.46 4.04
CA CYS A 104 -7.39 -17.46 5.37
C CYS A 104 -8.38 -17.83 6.49
N LEU A 105 -9.61 -17.31 6.44
CA LEU A 105 -10.65 -17.70 7.39
C LEU A 105 -11.09 -19.17 7.22
N VAL A 106 -11.10 -19.69 5.99
CA VAL A 106 -11.35 -21.11 5.71
C VAL A 106 -10.26 -21.96 6.34
N ASP A 107 -9.00 -21.56 6.24
CA ASP A 107 -7.87 -22.29 6.83
C ASP A 107 -7.96 -22.29 8.36
N LEU A 108 -8.28 -21.16 9.00
CA LEU A 108 -8.54 -21.11 10.44
C LEU A 108 -9.72 -21.99 10.88
N ALA A 109 -10.80 -22.04 10.09
CA ALA A 109 -11.94 -22.91 10.35
C ALA A 109 -11.55 -24.38 10.26
N THR A 110 -10.80 -24.75 9.22
CA THR A 110 -10.31 -26.12 8.99
C THR A 110 -9.33 -26.55 10.08
N MET A 111 -8.45 -25.64 10.54
CA MET A 111 -7.57 -25.89 11.68
C MET A 111 -8.34 -26.19 12.96
N ARG A 112 -9.50 -25.55 13.21
CA ARG A 112 -10.36 -25.87 14.37
C ARG A 112 -10.91 -27.29 14.29
N GLU A 113 -11.36 -27.71 13.11
CA GLU A 113 -11.84 -29.08 12.90
C GLU A 113 -10.71 -30.09 13.13
N ALA A 114 -9.52 -29.82 12.60
CA ALA A 114 -8.34 -30.66 12.79
C ALA A 114 -7.93 -30.77 14.27
N VAL A 115 -7.88 -29.64 15.00
CA VAL A 115 -7.57 -29.64 16.44
C VAL A 115 -8.61 -30.43 17.23
N THR A 116 -9.89 -30.31 16.86
CA THR A 116 -10.98 -31.09 17.48
C THR A 116 -10.81 -32.59 17.23
N ALA A 117 -10.51 -32.98 15.99
CA ALA A 117 -10.26 -34.38 15.63
C ALA A 117 -9.07 -34.99 16.36
N LEU A 118 -8.07 -34.17 16.71
CA LEU A 118 -6.92 -34.55 17.53
C LEU A 118 -7.19 -34.51 19.05
N GLY A 119 -8.41 -34.19 19.48
CA GLY A 119 -8.81 -34.12 20.89
C GLY A 119 -8.35 -32.85 21.63
N GLY A 120 -7.92 -31.82 20.90
CA GLY A 120 -7.55 -30.52 21.44
C GLY A 120 -8.73 -29.55 21.55
N ASP A 121 -8.47 -28.37 22.12
CA ASP A 121 -9.46 -27.28 22.21
C ASP A 121 -9.46 -26.44 20.92
N PRO A 122 -10.54 -26.45 20.10
CA PRO A 122 -10.61 -25.61 18.90
C PRO A 122 -10.56 -24.11 19.20
N GLN A 123 -10.90 -23.67 20.42
CA GLN A 123 -10.81 -22.26 20.81
C GLN A 123 -9.36 -21.79 20.98
N ALA A 124 -8.39 -22.71 21.00
CA ALA A 124 -6.98 -22.38 20.91
C ALA A 124 -6.58 -21.86 19.52
N VAL A 125 -7.31 -22.21 18.46
CA VAL A 125 -7.15 -21.64 17.12
C VAL A 125 -7.93 -20.32 17.06
N ASN A 126 -7.23 -19.23 17.37
CA ASN A 126 -7.75 -17.88 17.37
C ASN A 126 -6.60 -16.91 17.07
N PRO A 127 -6.82 -15.82 16.33
CA PRO A 127 -5.79 -14.81 16.20
C PRO A 127 -5.34 -14.30 17.59
N LEU A 128 -4.03 -14.21 17.78
CA LEU A 128 -3.34 -13.73 18.98
C LEU A 128 -2.93 -12.26 18.85
N ALA A 129 -3.03 -11.70 17.66
CA ALA A 129 -2.91 -10.26 17.37
C ALA A 129 -4.18 -9.78 16.65
N PRO A 130 -4.50 -8.47 16.73
CA PRO A 130 -5.61 -7.90 15.97
C PRO A 130 -5.51 -8.27 14.49
N ALA A 131 -6.60 -8.83 13.96
CA ALA A 131 -6.76 -9.21 12.57
C ALA A 131 -7.90 -8.39 11.97
N GLU A 132 -7.64 -7.66 10.90
CA GLU A 132 -8.56 -6.68 10.35
C GLU A 132 -8.83 -6.99 8.87
N LEU A 133 -10.04 -7.40 8.53
CA LEU A 133 -10.44 -7.72 7.15
C LEU A 133 -11.30 -6.61 6.58
N VAL A 134 -10.93 -6.06 5.42
CA VAL A 134 -11.73 -5.07 4.69
C VAL A 134 -12.31 -5.70 3.44
N ILE A 135 -13.61 -5.49 3.21
CA ILE A 135 -14.29 -5.97 2.00
C ILE A 135 -14.31 -4.84 0.97
N ASP A 136 -13.49 -4.97 -0.07
CA ASP A 136 -13.29 -3.92 -1.08
C ASP A 136 -12.97 -4.45 -2.50
N HIS A 137 -12.53 -5.70 -2.65
CA HIS A 137 -12.19 -6.30 -3.95
C HIS A 137 -13.40 -6.90 -4.69
N SER A 138 -14.59 -6.80 -4.11
CA SER A 138 -15.81 -7.40 -4.65
C SER A 138 -16.68 -6.45 -5.50
N VAL A 139 -16.49 -5.13 -5.37
CA VAL A 139 -17.25 -4.14 -6.15
C VAL A 139 -16.70 -4.05 -7.57
N ILE A 140 -17.58 -4.18 -8.57
CA ILE A 140 -17.26 -3.98 -9.98
C ILE A 140 -18.02 -2.76 -10.50
N ALA A 141 -17.39 -1.95 -11.34
CA ALA A 141 -18.03 -0.82 -12.00
C ALA A 141 -18.86 -1.28 -13.21
N ASP A 142 -19.90 -2.10 -12.99
CA ASP A 142 -20.81 -2.60 -14.04
C ASP A 142 -21.57 -1.45 -14.72
N VAL A 143 -21.98 -0.48 -13.92
CA VAL A 143 -22.70 0.72 -14.34
C VAL A 143 -21.88 1.95 -13.96
N PHE A 144 -21.76 2.92 -14.87
CA PHE A 144 -21.02 4.17 -14.66
C PHE A 144 -21.72 5.36 -15.32
N GLY A 145 -21.26 6.58 -15.02
CA GLY A 145 -21.72 7.80 -15.70
C GLY A 145 -23.16 8.24 -15.39
N ARG A 146 -23.77 7.74 -14.30
CA ARG A 146 -25.15 8.07 -13.91
C ARG A 146 -25.33 8.15 -12.39
N PRO A 147 -26.33 8.91 -11.88
CA PRO A 147 -26.48 9.17 -10.44
C PRO A 147 -26.70 7.94 -9.56
N ASP A 148 -27.40 6.91 -10.06
CA ASP A 148 -27.70 5.66 -9.37
C ASP A 148 -26.68 4.55 -9.63
N ALA A 149 -25.56 4.84 -10.32
CA ALA A 149 -24.53 3.84 -10.64
C ALA A 149 -23.96 3.16 -9.39
N PHE A 150 -23.68 3.94 -8.34
CA PHE A 150 -23.14 3.42 -7.08
C PHE A 150 -24.08 2.38 -6.45
N GLN A 151 -25.35 2.73 -6.25
CA GLN A 151 -26.33 1.83 -5.63
C GLN A 151 -26.47 0.54 -6.44
N ARG A 152 -26.56 0.64 -7.77
CA ARG A 152 -26.71 -0.52 -8.65
C ARG A 152 -25.51 -1.46 -8.60
N ASN A 153 -24.29 -0.92 -8.57
CA ASN A 153 -23.07 -1.73 -8.47
C ASN A 153 -22.99 -2.44 -7.11
N VAL A 154 -23.36 -1.76 -6.02
CA VAL A 154 -23.44 -2.38 -4.68
C VAL A 154 -24.52 -3.46 -4.64
N ASP A 155 -25.71 -3.23 -5.21
CA ASP A 155 -26.77 -4.24 -5.27
C ASP A 155 -26.31 -5.51 -6.01
N LEU A 156 -25.62 -5.34 -7.15
CA LEU A 156 -25.03 -6.45 -7.92
C LEU A 156 -23.91 -7.17 -7.13
N GLU A 157 -23.07 -6.42 -6.42
CA GLU A 157 -22.04 -6.99 -5.55
C GLU A 157 -22.65 -7.91 -4.49
N TYR A 158 -23.69 -7.46 -3.77
CA TYR A 158 -24.36 -8.26 -2.75
C TYR A 158 -25.01 -9.52 -3.33
N GLN A 159 -25.61 -9.43 -4.52
CA GLN A 159 -26.18 -10.61 -5.20
C GLN A 159 -25.11 -11.64 -5.56
N ARG A 160 -23.93 -11.20 -6.01
CA ARG A 160 -22.83 -12.07 -6.44
C ARG A 160 -22.06 -12.69 -5.27
N ASN A 161 -21.92 -11.97 -4.16
CA ASN A 161 -20.99 -12.33 -3.07
C ASN A 161 -21.70 -12.73 -1.77
N TRP A 162 -23.00 -13.02 -1.81
CA TRP A 162 -23.81 -13.29 -0.63
C TRP A 162 -23.20 -14.35 0.30
N GLU A 163 -22.80 -15.51 -0.25
CA GLU A 163 -22.21 -16.61 0.54
C GLU A 163 -20.89 -16.19 1.20
N ARG A 164 -20.02 -15.49 0.47
CA ARG A 164 -18.74 -14.97 1.00
C ARG A 164 -18.98 -14.01 2.16
N TYR A 165 -19.98 -13.13 2.07
CA TYR A 165 -20.30 -12.19 3.15
C TYR A 165 -20.95 -12.87 4.36
N GLN A 166 -21.80 -13.88 4.14
CA GLN A 166 -22.30 -14.70 5.24
C GLN A 166 -21.16 -15.41 5.97
N PHE A 167 -20.20 -15.96 5.24
CA PHE A 167 -19.02 -16.62 5.80
C PHE A 167 -18.13 -15.64 6.59
N LEU A 168 -17.82 -14.46 6.03
CA LEU A 168 -17.04 -13.43 6.73
C LEU A 168 -17.75 -12.92 7.99
N ARG A 169 -19.08 -12.76 7.94
CA ARG A 169 -19.90 -12.38 9.11
C ARG A 169 -19.89 -13.45 10.19
N TRP A 170 -19.93 -14.73 9.82
CA TRP A 170 -19.72 -15.83 10.76
C TRP A 170 -18.32 -15.74 11.41
N GLY A 171 -17.28 -15.50 10.60
CA GLY A 171 -15.91 -15.36 11.06
C GLY A 171 -15.74 -14.31 12.16
N GLN A 172 -16.33 -13.12 11.96
CA GLN A 172 -16.29 -12.04 12.95
C GLN A 172 -16.89 -12.45 14.31
N GLY A 173 -17.90 -13.31 14.33
CA GLY A 173 -18.47 -13.85 15.57
C GLY A 173 -17.69 -15.03 16.15
N ALA A 174 -16.92 -15.74 15.32
CA ALA A 174 -16.22 -16.97 15.68
C ALA A 174 -14.79 -16.73 16.21
N PHE A 175 -14.16 -15.60 15.90
CA PHE A 175 -12.79 -15.27 16.28
C PHE A 175 -12.74 -13.95 17.08
N ARG A 176 -12.02 -13.93 18.20
CA ARG A 176 -12.08 -12.82 19.19
C ARG A 176 -11.39 -11.55 18.72
N GLU A 177 -10.27 -11.72 18.02
CA GLU A 177 -9.39 -10.63 17.58
C GLU A 177 -9.64 -10.26 16.10
N LEU A 178 -10.70 -10.80 15.48
CA LEU A 178 -11.05 -10.54 14.09
C LEU A 178 -12.10 -9.41 13.99
N LYS A 179 -11.75 -8.34 13.28
CA LYS A 179 -12.67 -7.28 12.87
C LYS A 179 -12.92 -7.35 11.37
N VAL A 180 -14.17 -7.33 10.95
CA VAL A 180 -14.54 -7.22 9.53
C VAL A 180 -15.13 -5.84 9.27
N VAL A 181 -14.59 -5.14 8.29
CA VAL A 181 -15.12 -3.87 7.76
C VAL A 181 -16.06 -4.21 6.59
N PRO A 182 -17.34 -3.78 6.64
CA PRO A 182 -18.34 -4.17 5.65
C PRO A 182 -18.08 -3.53 4.28
N PRO A 183 -18.66 -4.08 3.20
CA PRO A 183 -18.56 -3.51 1.85
C PRO A 183 -19.12 -2.08 1.80
N GLY A 184 -18.64 -1.30 0.82
CA GLY A 184 -19.06 0.09 0.63
C GLY A 184 -18.46 1.09 1.64
N THR A 185 -17.58 0.66 2.55
CA THR A 185 -16.93 1.55 3.53
C THR A 185 -15.70 2.27 2.96
N GLY A 186 -14.98 1.63 2.04
CA GLY A 186 -13.75 2.16 1.44
C GLY A 186 -12.80 1.05 1.01
N ILE A 187 -11.59 1.43 0.61
CA ILE A 187 -10.53 0.52 0.15
C ILE A 187 -9.59 0.20 1.31
N VAL A 188 -9.12 -1.06 1.42
CA VAL A 188 -8.36 -1.62 2.55
C VAL A 188 -7.27 -0.68 3.07
N HIS A 189 -6.44 -0.13 2.18
CA HIS A 189 -5.32 0.72 2.59
C HIS A 189 -5.73 2.13 3.00
N GLN A 190 -6.78 2.67 2.37
CA GLN A 190 -7.35 3.96 2.75
C GLN A 190 -8.03 3.86 4.11
N VAL A 191 -8.88 2.85 4.30
CA VAL A 191 -9.50 2.53 5.60
C VAL A 191 -8.43 2.26 6.66
N ASN A 192 -7.30 1.65 6.28
CA ASN A 192 -6.18 1.44 7.19
C ASN A 192 -5.64 2.77 7.72
N ILE A 193 -5.15 3.66 6.86
CA ILE A 193 -4.54 4.92 7.32
C ILE A 193 -5.56 5.89 7.94
N GLU A 194 -6.83 5.85 7.49
CA GLU A 194 -7.88 6.75 7.96
C GLU A 194 -8.61 6.24 9.20
N HIS A 195 -8.60 4.93 9.50
CA HIS A 195 -9.34 4.38 10.65
C HIS A 195 -8.61 3.31 11.47
N LEU A 196 -7.94 2.34 10.83
CA LEU A 196 -7.40 1.17 11.54
C LEU A 196 -6.00 1.39 12.12
N ALA A 197 -5.12 2.15 11.46
CA ALA A 197 -3.76 2.36 11.94
C ALA A 197 -3.75 3.14 13.26
N ARG A 198 -2.92 2.69 14.21
CA ARG A 198 -2.78 3.32 15.52
C ARG A 198 -1.51 4.17 15.64
N THR A 199 -0.52 3.95 14.77
CA THR A 199 0.84 4.55 14.83
C THR A 199 1.63 4.08 16.06
N VAL A 200 1.06 4.20 17.25
CA VAL A 200 1.53 3.58 18.50
C VAL A 200 0.39 2.74 19.07
N MET A 201 0.64 1.45 19.24
CA MET A 201 -0.30 0.48 19.80
C MET A 201 -0.33 0.60 21.32
N ILE A 202 -1.51 0.30 21.91
CA ILE A 202 -1.67 0.08 23.34
C ILE A 202 -2.25 -1.31 23.52
N ARG A 203 -1.56 -2.18 24.26
CA ARG A 203 -2.09 -3.51 24.61
C ARG A 203 -1.59 -3.93 25.98
N ASN A 204 -2.51 -4.39 26.83
CA ASN A 204 -2.20 -4.86 28.19
C ASN A 204 -1.37 -3.88 29.03
N GLY A 205 -1.62 -2.56 28.89
CA GLY A 205 -0.89 -1.51 29.60
C GLY A 205 0.48 -1.15 29.02
N GLN A 206 0.87 -1.76 27.90
CA GLN A 206 2.13 -1.51 27.20
C GLN A 206 1.91 -0.68 25.94
N ALA A 207 2.83 0.24 25.64
CA ALA A 207 2.85 1.02 24.40
C ALA A 207 4.05 0.62 23.52
N TYR A 208 3.81 0.44 22.22
CA TYR A 208 4.81 -0.01 21.25
C TYR A 208 4.46 0.45 19.82
N PRO A 209 5.39 0.48 18.85
CA PRO A 209 5.09 0.92 17.49
C PRO A 209 4.02 0.03 16.86
N ASP A 210 3.09 0.64 16.12
CA ASP A 210 2.22 -0.10 15.23
C ASP A 210 3.07 -0.68 14.08
N THR A 211 2.89 -1.97 13.82
CA THR A 211 3.48 -2.67 12.68
C THR A 211 2.48 -3.65 12.11
N VAL A 212 2.49 -3.83 10.79
CA VAL A 212 1.46 -4.61 10.12
C VAL A 212 2.00 -5.40 8.94
N VAL A 213 1.64 -6.68 8.89
CA VAL A 213 1.73 -7.45 7.65
C VAL A 213 0.33 -7.60 7.08
N GLY A 214 0.20 -7.67 5.76
CA GLY A 214 -1.10 -7.85 5.15
C GLY A 214 -1.09 -8.71 3.91
N THR A 215 -2.23 -9.33 3.60
CA THR A 215 -2.40 -10.22 2.45
C THR A 215 -2.63 -9.45 1.14
N ASP A 216 -1.98 -8.30 1.03
CA ASP A 216 -2.04 -7.36 -0.09
C ASP A 216 -0.70 -6.62 -0.20
N SER A 217 -0.13 -6.54 -1.41
CA SER A 217 1.18 -5.94 -1.66
C SER A 217 1.27 -4.46 -1.27
N HIS A 218 0.17 -3.73 -1.38
CA HIS A 218 0.09 -2.29 -1.15
C HIS A 218 -0.17 -1.94 0.32
N THR A 219 -0.13 -2.93 1.23
CA THR A 219 -0.10 -2.72 2.70
C THR A 219 0.98 -1.72 3.11
N THR A 220 2.04 -1.63 2.28
CA THR A 220 3.12 -0.64 2.35
C THR A 220 2.65 0.83 2.34
N MET A 221 1.42 1.14 1.94
CA MET A 221 0.83 2.48 2.02
C MET A 221 0.85 3.07 3.44
N VAL A 222 0.73 2.22 4.46
CA VAL A 222 0.72 2.63 5.87
C VAL A 222 2.09 3.18 6.33
N ASN A 223 3.16 2.87 5.60
CA ASN A 223 4.51 3.38 5.86
C ASN A 223 4.60 4.92 5.74
N GLY A 224 3.67 5.55 5.00
CA GLY A 224 3.55 7.01 4.97
C GLY A 224 3.14 7.64 6.31
N LEU A 225 2.56 6.84 7.21
CA LEU A 225 2.15 7.22 8.58
C LEU A 225 3.22 6.88 9.63
N GLY A 226 4.38 6.37 9.23
CA GLY A 226 5.44 5.88 10.12
C GLY A 226 5.18 4.50 10.72
N VAL A 227 4.15 3.80 10.26
CA VAL A 227 3.85 2.41 10.64
C VAL A 227 4.63 1.49 9.73
N LEU A 228 5.52 0.65 10.27
CA LEU A 228 6.27 -0.30 9.46
C LEU A 228 5.36 -1.46 9.03
N GLY A 229 5.13 -1.59 7.72
CA GLY A 229 4.33 -2.68 7.18
C GLY A 229 4.52 -2.98 5.71
N TRP A 230 4.19 -4.21 5.33
CA TRP A 230 4.35 -4.73 3.97
C TRP A 230 3.41 -5.90 3.66
N GLY A 231 3.31 -6.23 2.37
CA GLY A 231 2.51 -7.36 1.90
C GLY A 231 3.21 -8.71 2.07
N VAL A 232 2.46 -9.72 2.49
CA VAL A 232 2.89 -11.12 2.64
C VAL A 232 1.86 -12.06 2.01
N GLY A 233 2.20 -13.35 1.87
CA GLY A 233 1.24 -14.37 1.45
C GLY A 233 0.20 -14.69 2.54
N GLY A 234 -0.86 -15.41 2.15
CA GLY A 234 -1.92 -15.82 3.09
C GLY A 234 -1.40 -16.68 4.24
N ILE A 235 -0.52 -17.62 3.94
CA ILE A 235 0.08 -18.54 4.93
C ILE A 235 0.91 -17.77 5.96
N GLU A 236 1.74 -16.81 5.52
CA GLU A 236 2.52 -15.98 6.43
C GLU A 236 1.63 -15.09 7.31
N ALA A 237 0.55 -14.54 6.74
CA ALA A 237 -0.43 -13.76 7.49
C ALA A 237 -1.16 -14.62 8.54
N GLU A 238 -1.55 -15.85 8.19
CA GLU A 238 -2.15 -16.83 9.12
C GLU A 238 -1.21 -17.18 10.25
N ALA A 239 0.04 -17.50 9.93
CA ALA A 239 1.07 -17.80 10.90
C ALA A 239 1.25 -16.61 11.86
N ALA A 240 1.35 -15.38 11.32
CA ALA A 240 1.44 -14.16 12.11
C ALA A 240 0.23 -13.94 13.02
N MET A 241 -0.99 -14.19 12.51
CA MET A 241 -2.20 -14.14 13.33
C MET A 241 -2.16 -15.15 14.46
N LEU A 242 -1.64 -16.35 14.24
CA LEU A 242 -1.51 -17.39 15.27
C LEU A 242 -0.27 -17.17 16.18
N GLY A 243 0.39 -16.02 16.07
CA GLY A 243 1.51 -15.61 16.92
C GLY A 243 2.86 -16.19 16.53
N GLN A 244 2.98 -16.81 15.35
CA GLN A 244 4.29 -17.15 14.79
C GLN A 244 4.96 -15.88 14.26
N PRO A 245 6.21 -15.59 14.67
CA PRO A 245 6.95 -14.49 14.10
C PRO A 245 7.25 -14.71 12.61
N VAL A 246 7.39 -13.61 11.87
CA VAL A 246 7.86 -13.59 10.50
C VAL A 246 9.38 -13.66 10.50
N SER A 247 9.91 -14.71 9.89
CA SER A 247 11.35 -14.87 9.69
C SER A 247 11.84 -13.94 8.58
N MET A 248 12.88 -13.16 8.84
CA MET A 248 13.46 -12.27 7.83
C MET A 248 14.94 -12.02 8.06
N LEU A 249 15.70 -11.75 6.99
CA LEU A 249 17.05 -11.22 7.11
C LEU A 249 16.99 -9.75 7.53
N ILE A 250 17.95 -9.30 8.35
CA ILE A 250 18.10 -7.87 8.66
C ILE A 250 18.32 -7.11 7.33
N PRO A 251 17.40 -6.21 6.94
CA PRO A 251 17.41 -5.65 5.60
C PRO A 251 18.49 -4.59 5.45
N ARG A 252 19.01 -4.44 4.22
CA ARG A 252 19.73 -3.21 3.85
C ARG A 252 18.73 -2.06 3.76
N VAL A 253 19.14 -0.87 4.17
CA VAL A 253 18.27 0.32 4.16
C VAL A 253 18.87 1.39 3.25
N ILE A 254 18.09 1.85 2.27
CA ILE A 254 18.44 2.95 1.38
C ILE A 254 17.85 4.24 1.95
N GLY A 255 18.70 5.22 2.21
CA GLY A 255 18.27 6.56 2.57
C GLY A 255 17.94 7.35 1.31
N CYS A 256 16.68 7.78 1.16
CA CYS A 256 16.25 8.66 0.08
C CYS A 256 16.01 10.07 0.62
N LYS A 257 16.98 10.96 0.38
CA LYS A 257 16.92 12.36 0.80
C LYS A 257 15.96 13.13 -0.07
N LEU A 258 15.00 13.81 0.54
CA LEU A 258 14.11 14.74 -0.16
C LEU A 258 14.54 16.18 0.11
N THR A 259 14.72 16.94 -0.96
CA THR A 259 15.07 18.37 -0.92
C THR A 259 14.14 19.17 -1.83
N GLY A 260 14.15 20.51 -1.70
CA GLY A 260 13.28 21.38 -2.48
C GLY A 260 11.79 21.27 -2.13
N SER A 261 10.94 21.72 -3.05
CA SER A 261 9.47 21.69 -2.92
C SER A 261 8.81 21.35 -4.25
N ILE A 262 7.66 20.67 -4.20
CA ILE A 262 6.90 20.28 -5.39
C ILE A 262 6.43 21.55 -6.14
N PRO A 263 6.75 21.70 -7.44
CA PRO A 263 6.38 22.90 -8.19
C PRO A 263 4.87 22.97 -8.47
N PRO A 264 4.30 24.18 -8.65
CA PRO A 264 2.91 24.33 -9.04
C PRO A 264 2.58 23.55 -10.32
N GLY A 265 1.46 22.84 -10.31
CA GLY A 265 1.02 21.99 -11.43
C GLY A 265 1.52 20.55 -11.37
N ALA A 266 2.56 20.25 -10.56
CA ALA A 266 2.92 18.88 -10.21
C ALA A 266 2.11 18.40 -9.00
N THR A 267 1.84 17.10 -8.96
CA THR A 267 0.99 16.41 -7.98
C THR A 267 1.76 15.34 -7.22
N ALA A 268 1.13 14.76 -6.20
CA ALA A 268 1.66 13.59 -5.50
C ALA A 268 1.96 12.42 -6.46
N THR A 269 1.08 12.23 -7.45
CA THR A 269 1.22 11.20 -8.49
C THR A 269 2.51 11.42 -9.29
N ASP A 270 2.88 12.66 -9.59
CA ASP A 270 4.10 12.96 -10.35
C ASP A 270 5.37 12.67 -9.55
N VAL A 271 5.34 12.97 -8.26
CA VAL A 271 6.44 12.66 -7.33
C VAL A 271 6.62 11.15 -7.24
N VAL A 272 5.54 10.40 -7.02
CA VAL A 272 5.64 8.95 -6.89
C VAL A 272 6.12 8.30 -8.19
N LEU A 273 5.63 8.71 -9.37
CA LEU A 273 6.12 8.17 -10.64
C LEU A 273 7.61 8.47 -10.86
N THR A 274 8.08 9.64 -10.44
CA THR A 274 9.50 10.00 -10.51
C THR A 274 10.34 9.11 -9.58
N LEU A 275 9.88 8.89 -8.34
CA LEU A 275 10.52 7.98 -7.40
C LEU A 275 10.48 6.52 -7.89
N THR A 276 9.36 6.06 -8.44
CA THR A 276 9.22 4.71 -8.99
C THR A 276 10.24 4.48 -10.12
N GLU A 277 10.36 5.41 -11.06
CA GLU A 277 11.36 5.34 -12.14
C GLU A 277 12.79 5.28 -11.58
N MET A 278 13.10 6.19 -10.64
CA MET A 278 14.44 6.32 -10.05
C MET A 278 14.84 5.07 -9.24
N LEU A 279 14.00 4.64 -8.31
CA LEU A 279 14.26 3.50 -7.43
C LEU A 279 14.27 2.18 -8.21
N ARG A 280 13.42 2.03 -9.23
CA ARG A 280 13.44 0.85 -10.10
C ARG A 280 14.72 0.78 -10.91
N ARG A 281 15.21 1.90 -11.44
CA ARG A 281 16.49 1.97 -12.17
C ARG A 281 17.67 1.64 -11.26
N TYR A 282 17.61 2.08 -10.00
CA TYR A 282 18.67 1.82 -9.03
C TYR A 282 18.72 0.35 -8.58
N GLY A 283 17.56 -0.28 -8.36
CA GLY A 283 17.47 -1.66 -7.90
C GLY A 283 17.37 -1.75 -6.38
N VAL A 284 16.13 -1.71 -5.88
CA VAL A 284 15.82 -1.72 -4.44
C VAL A 284 15.12 -2.99 -3.96
N VAL A 285 15.16 -4.06 -4.77
CA VAL A 285 14.50 -5.33 -4.46
C VAL A 285 15.00 -5.93 -3.16
N GLY A 286 14.07 -6.26 -2.25
CA GLY A 286 14.37 -6.86 -0.94
C GLY A 286 15.04 -5.91 0.06
N LYS A 287 15.14 -4.61 -0.26
CA LYS A 287 15.68 -3.57 0.62
C LYS A 287 14.57 -2.73 1.22
N PHE A 288 14.86 -2.08 2.34
CA PHE A 288 14.02 -1.01 2.87
C PHE A 288 14.43 0.32 2.24
N VAL A 289 13.46 1.20 2.02
CA VAL A 289 13.69 2.60 1.62
C VAL A 289 13.17 3.50 2.74
N GLU A 290 13.98 4.44 3.19
CA GLU A 290 13.61 5.39 4.23
C GLU A 290 13.80 6.81 3.71
N PHE A 291 12.75 7.64 3.83
CA PHE A 291 12.81 9.03 3.39
C PHE A 291 13.28 9.92 4.53
N TYR A 292 14.23 10.81 4.24
CA TYR A 292 14.83 11.70 5.23
C TYR A 292 15.17 13.09 4.66
N GLY A 293 15.63 13.98 5.54
CA GLY A 293 16.01 15.35 5.21
C GLY A 293 14.86 16.36 5.36
N ALA A 294 15.18 17.63 5.10
CA ALA A 294 14.28 18.76 5.31
C ALA A 294 13.02 18.72 4.43
N GLY A 295 13.10 18.10 3.24
CA GLY A 295 11.96 17.98 2.33
C GLY A 295 10.83 17.10 2.89
N VAL A 296 11.12 16.15 3.79
CA VAL A 296 10.11 15.25 4.38
C VAL A 296 9.01 16.05 5.10
N ALA A 297 9.38 17.04 5.90
CA ALA A 297 8.43 17.87 6.64
C ALA A 297 7.53 18.73 5.73
N ALA A 298 7.95 18.98 4.48
CA ALA A 298 7.18 19.72 3.49
C ALA A 298 6.24 18.85 2.66
N VAL A 299 6.33 17.51 2.74
CA VAL A 299 5.48 16.59 2.00
C VAL A 299 4.24 16.24 2.85
N PRO A 300 3.02 16.60 2.41
CA PRO A 300 1.78 16.25 3.12
C PRO A 300 1.62 14.75 3.31
N LEU A 301 0.93 14.31 4.37
CA LEU A 301 0.88 12.88 4.69
C LEU A 301 0.24 12.03 3.60
N ALA A 302 -0.80 12.54 2.94
CA ALA A 302 -1.43 11.81 1.84
C ALA A 302 -0.44 11.53 0.70
N ASN A 303 0.52 12.43 0.44
CA ASN A 303 1.58 12.20 -0.55
C ASN A 303 2.57 11.14 -0.06
N ARG A 304 2.90 11.13 1.23
CA ARG A 304 3.74 10.08 1.84
C ARG A 304 3.10 8.71 1.70
N ALA A 305 1.79 8.62 1.92
CA ALA A 305 1.01 7.40 1.73
C ALA A 305 0.98 6.97 0.26
N THR A 306 0.78 7.88 -0.69
CA THR A 306 0.91 7.61 -2.13
C THR A 306 2.29 7.03 -2.48
N ILE A 307 3.37 7.58 -1.90
CA ILE A 307 4.73 7.08 -2.12
C ILE A 307 4.93 5.69 -1.51
N GLY A 308 4.52 5.49 -0.26
CA GLY A 308 4.59 4.21 0.43
C GLY A 308 3.81 3.11 -0.31
N ASN A 309 2.63 3.47 -0.84
CA ASN A 309 1.76 2.56 -1.59
C ASN A 309 2.47 1.94 -2.79
N MET A 310 3.28 2.71 -3.52
CA MET A 310 3.95 2.23 -4.73
C MET A 310 5.24 1.43 -4.49
N SER A 311 5.52 1.05 -3.24
CA SER A 311 6.69 0.23 -2.87
C SER A 311 6.85 -1.03 -3.73
N PRO A 312 5.77 -1.83 -3.98
CA PRO A 312 5.86 -3.03 -4.80
C PRO A 312 6.30 -2.74 -6.25
N GLU A 313 5.89 -1.61 -6.82
CA GLU A 313 6.19 -1.23 -8.20
C GLU A 313 7.69 -0.96 -8.41
N PHE A 314 8.36 -0.27 -7.47
CA PHE A 314 9.81 -0.10 -7.50
C PHE A 314 10.60 -1.24 -6.84
N GLY A 315 9.92 -2.13 -6.10
CA GLY A 315 10.42 -3.43 -5.65
C GLY A 315 10.93 -3.47 -4.21
N SER A 316 10.88 -2.37 -3.46
CA SER A 316 11.31 -2.38 -2.06
C SER A 316 10.31 -3.11 -1.18
N THR A 317 10.78 -3.71 -0.09
CA THR A 317 9.89 -4.33 0.90
C THR A 317 9.04 -3.27 1.62
N CYS A 318 9.61 -2.10 1.90
CA CYS A 318 8.89 -0.95 2.44
C CYS A 318 9.54 0.36 1.96
N ALA A 319 8.74 1.43 1.96
CA ALA A 319 9.18 2.79 1.73
C ALA A 319 8.55 3.70 2.80
N ILE A 320 9.33 4.07 3.81
CA ILE A 320 8.82 4.60 5.08
C ILE A 320 9.22 6.05 5.35
N PHE A 321 8.27 6.78 5.95
CA PHE A 321 8.46 8.14 6.44
C PHE A 321 8.42 8.13 7.98
N PRO A 322 9.42 8.69 8.68
CA PRO A 322 9.40 8.79 10.13
C PRO A 322 8.19 9.59 10.66
N ILE A 323 7.81 9.34 11.92
CA ILE A 323 6.73 10.09 12.60
C ILE A 323 7.19 11.53 12.82
N ASP A 324 6.36 12.50 12.44
CA ASP A 324 6.62 13.92 12.67
C ASP A 324 5.34 14.71 12.96
N GLU A 325 5.44 16.04 12.93
CA GLU A 325 4.31 16.93 13.15
C GLU A 325 3.19 16.77 12.11
N GLU A 326 3.54 16.48 10.85
CA GLU A 326 2.55 16.21 9.79
C GLU A 326 1.81 14.90 10.07
N THR A 327 2.48 13.89 10.63
CA THR A 327 1.81 12.68 11.15
C THR A 327 0.75 13.03 12.19
N ILE A 328 1.09 13.85 13.20
CA ILE A 328 0.14 14.27 14.23
C ILE A 328 -1.02 15.07 13.62
N ARG A 329 -0.74 15.98 12.68
CA ARG A 329 -1.74 16.76 11.97
C ARG A 329 -2.73 15.88 11.21
N TYR A 330 -2.25 14.85 10.53
CA TYR A 330 -3.10 13.91 9.82
C TYR A 330 -3.95 13.04 10.76
N LEU A 331 -3.38 12.57 11.86
CA LEU A 331 -4.15 11.83 12.88
C LEU A 331 -5.27 12.70 13.47
N ALA A 332 -4.99 13.99 13.72
CA ALA A 332 -6.01 14.95 14.14
C ALA A 332 -7.10 15.14 13.07
N LEU A 333 -6.70 15.32 11.81
CA LEU A 333 -7.61 15.48 10.66
C LEU A 333 -8.55 14.28 10.50
N THR A 334 -8.04 13.07 10.71
CA THR A 334 -8.81 11.80 10.65
C THR A 334 -9.58 11.49 11.93
N GLY A 335 -9.71 12.47 12.84
CA GLY A 335 -10.57 12.39 14.02
C GLY A 335 -10.02 11.49 15.13
N ARG A 336 -8.71 11.22 15.18
CA ARG A 336 -8.12 10.49 16.31
C ARG A 336 -8.19 11.32 17.60
N PRO A 337 -8.46 10.68 18.76
CA PRO A 337 -8.63 11.38 20.02
C PRO A 337 -7.31 12.01 20.48
N ALA A 338 -7.39 13.18 21.12
CA ALA A 338 -6.21 13.94 21.58
C ALA A 338 -5.26 13.13 22.47
N GLU A 339 -5.77 12.19 23.26
CA GLU A 339 -4.97 11.27 24.07
C GLU A 339 -4.05 10.38 23.22
N GLN A 340 -4.55 9.89 22.07
CA GLN A 340 -3.75 9.09 21.14
C GLN A 340 -2.68 9.95 20.47
N LEU A 341 -2.99 11.19 20.07
CA LEU A 341 -2.02 12.13 19.50
C LEU A 341 -0.87 12.39 20.48
N ALA A 342 -1.21 12.70 21.73
CA ALA A 342 -0.24 12.93 22.79
C ALA A 342 0.64 11.70 23.06
N LEU A 343 0.06 10.50 23.04
CA LEU A 343 0.83 9.26 23.16
C LEU A 343 1.79 9.07 21.98
N VAL A 344 1.32 9.22 20.75
CA VAL A 344 2.15 9.04 19.54
C VAL A 344 3.35 9.98 19.58
N GLU A 345 3.13 11.26 19.88
CA GLU A 345 4.20 12.25 19.98
C GLU A 345 5.20 11.91 21.11
N ALA A 346 4.71 11.65 22.33
CA ALA A 346 5.56 11.37 23.48
C ALA A 346 6.38 10.09 23.27
N TYR A 347 5.75 9.03 22.77
CA TYR A 347 6.39 7.75 22.51
C TYR A 347 7.44 7.85 21.41
N ALA A 348 7.11 8.51 20.28
CA ALA A 348 8.05 8.67 19.18
C ALA A 348 9.30 9.48 19.60
N LYS A 349 9.13 10.51 20.44
CA LYS A 349 10.24 11.28 21.01
C LYS A 349 11.10 10.44 21.97
N GLU A 350 10.47 9.70 22.89
CA GLU A 350 11.16 8.82 23.85
C GLU A 350 12.04 7.78 23.13
N GLN A 351 11.52 7.17 22.05
CA GLN A 351 12.22 6.13 21.32
C GLN A 351 13.21 6.63 20.27
N GLY A 352 13.31 7.95 20.04
CA GLY A 352 14.11 8.51 18.96
C GLY A 352 13.61 8.11 17.56
N LEU A 353 12.29 7.96 17.45
CA LEU A 353 11.49 7.70 16.24
C LEU A 353 10.87 8.99 15.67
N TRP A 354 10.88 10.09 16.44
CA TRP A 354 10.46 11.39 15.93
C TRP A 354 11.45 11.92 14.88
N HIS A 355 10.95 12.39 13.75
CA HIS A 355 11.77 12.92 12.65
C HIS A 355 12.57 14.15 13.11
N ASP A 356 13.86 14.13 12.82
CA ASP A 356 14.74 15.28 12.95
C ASP A 356 15.35 15.58 11.57
N PRO A 357 14.98 16.70 10.93
CA PRO A 357 15.45 17.02 9.58
C PRO A 357 16.96 17.30 9.50
N HIS A 358 17.64 17.50 10.64
CA HIS A 358 19.09 17.67 10.72
C HIS A 358 19.85 16.38 11.02
N ARG A 359 19.14 15.32 11.41
CA ARG A 359 19.74 14.03 11.71
C ARG A 359 19.79 13.16 10.47
N GLU A 360 20.99 12.72 10.13
CA GLU A 360 21.22 11.73 9.09
C GLU A 360 21.56 10.39 9.76
N ALA A 361 20.72 9.37 9.52
CA ALA A 361 21.02 8.02 9.95
C ALA A 361 22.09 7.38 9.06
N THR A 362 22.70 6.31 9.55
CA THR A 362 23.60 5.49 8.74
C THR A 362 22.73 4.61 7.83
N TYR A 363 22.83 4.82 6.52
CA TYR A 363 22.16 4.01 5.52
C TYR A 363 23.17 3.15 4.76
N SER A 364 22.71 2.04 4.19
CA SER A 364 23.53 1.20 3.32
C SER A 364 23.93 1.93 2.04
N GLU A 365 23.00 2.71 1.49
CA GLU A 365 23.13 3.43 0.23
C GLU A 365 22.32 4.73 0.32
N TYR A 366 22.75 5.76 -0.40
CA TYR A 366 22.17 7.11 -0.35
C TYR A 366 21.69 7.53 -1.73
N LEU A 367 20.45 7.99 -1.81
CA LEU A 367 19.82 8.57 -3.00
C LEU A 367 19.24 9.93 -2.64
N GLU A 368 19.10 10.81 -3.63
CA GLU A 368 18.52 12.14 -3.43
C GLU A 368 17.53 12.46 -4.56
N LEU A 369 16.41 13.07 -4.18
CA LEU A 369 15.45 13.67 -5.10
C LEU A 369 15.20 15.13 -4.71
N ASP A 370 15.55 16.05 -5.61
CA ASP A 370 15.09 17.43 -5.55
C ASP A 370 13.66 17.51 -6.11
N LEU A 371 12.70 17.77 -5.22
CA LEU A 371 11.28 17.87 -5.54
C LEU A 371 10.97 18.97 -6.56
N SER A 372 11.82 19.99 -6.71
CA SER A 372 11.63 21.06 -7.71
C SER A 372 11.81 20.57 -9.15
N THR A 373 12.47 19.43 -9.35
CA THR A 373 12.69 18.82 -10.67
C THR A 373 11.52 17.97 -11.16
N VAL A 374 10.53 17.71 -10.30
CA VAL A 374 9.36 16.90 -10.62
C VAL A 374 8.48 17.65 -11.63
N VAL A 375 8.08 16.95 -12.69
CA VAL A 375 7.20 17.47 -13.73
C VAL A 375 5.94 16.62 -13.85
N PRO A 376 4.79 17.21 -14.28
CA PRO A 376 3.59 16.46 -14.60
C PRO A 376 3.88 15.29 -15.53
N SER A 377 3.42 14.10 -15.16
CA SER A 377 3.81 12.82 -15.74
C SER A 377 2.63 11.83 -15.78
N ILE A 378 2.71 10.88 -16.70
CA ILE A 378 1.89 9.67 -16.75
C ILE A 378 2.83 8.45 -16.79
N ALA A 379 2.32 7.25 -16.57
CA ALA A 379 3.09 6.02 -16.74
C ALA A 379 2.38 5.06 -17.70
N GLY A 380 3.17 4.35 -18.53
CA GLY A 380 2.66 3.33 -19.42
C GLY A 380 3.38 3.22 -20.76
N PRO A 381 2.79 2.53 -21.75
CA PRO A 381 1.42 1.99 -21.74
C PRO A 381 1.27 0.64 -21.02
N LYS A 382 2.36 0.02 -20.56
CA LYS A 382 2.35 -1.36 -20.05
C LYS A 382 2.80 -1.51 -18.60
N ARG A 383 3.68 -0.63 -18.10
CA ARG A 383 4.32 -0.81 -16.78
C ARG A 383 4.33 0.49 -15.98
N PRO A 384 4.18 0.45 -14.65
CA PRO A 384 4.16 1.64 -13.79
C PRO A 384 5.47 2.46 -13.81
N GLN A 385 6.61 1.80 -13.99
CA GLN A 385 7.92 2.46 -14.07
C GLN A 385 8.20 3.14 -15.42
N ASP A 386 7.35 2.94 -16.44
CA ASP A 386 7.50 3.56 -17.75
C ASP A 386 6.97 5.00 -17.71
N ARG A 387 7.62 5.86 -16.90
CA ARG A 387 7.26 7.25 -16.73
C ARG A 387 7.44 8.05 -18.03
N ILE A 388 6.46 8.88 -18.34
CA ILE A 388 6.43 9.77 -19.50
C ILE A 388 6.01 11.15 -19.01
N SER A 389 6.81 12.18 -19.29
CA SER A 389 6.38 13.56 -19.01
C SER A 389 5.12 13.88 -19.81
N LEU A 390 4.17 14.60 -19.21
CA LEU A 390 2.90 14.91 -19.86
C LEU A 390 3.11 15.70 -21.17
N SER A 391 4.11 16.59 -21.21
CA SER A 391 4.53 17.30 -22.42
C SER A 391 5.06 16.38 -23.53
N GLY A 392 5.61 15.22 -23.17
CA GLY A 392 6.11 14.18 -24.07
C GLY A 392 5.08 13.12 -24.46
N ALA A 393 3.88 13.11 -23.86
CA ALA A 393 2.91 12.02 -23.97
C ALA A 393 2.51 11.69 -25.42
N LYS A 394 2.21 12.70 -26.23
CA LYS A 394 1.84 12.52 -27.65
C LYS A 394 2.95 11.84 -28.46
N ALA A 395 4.19 12.25 -28.26
CA ALA A 395 5.34 11.69 -28.97
C ALA A 395 5.64 10.26 -28.49
N ALA A 396 5.55 10.02 -27.18
CA ALA A 396 5.73 8.69 -26.59
C ALA A 396 4.68 7.69 -27.10
N PHE A 397 3.40 8.08 -27.09
CA PHE A 397 2.32 7.25 -27.63
C PHE A 397 2.56 6.89 -29.10
N ARG A 398 2.90 7.88 -29.95
CA ARG A 398 3.17 7.63 -31.38
C ARG A 398 4.32 6.65 -31.62
N ARG A 399 5.38 6.71 -30.79
CA ARG A 399 6.48 5.72 -30.85
C ARG A 399 6.00 4.33 -30.43
N ALA A 400 5.25 4.25 -29.32
CA ALA A 400 4.72 2.98 -28.84
C ALA A 400 3.78 2.33 -29.87
N LEU A 401 2.91 3.12 -30.51
CA LEU A 401 1.92 2.65 -31.48
C LEU A 401 2.51 1.84 -32.64
N VAL A 402 3.73 2.15 -33.08
CA VAL A 402 4.41 1.41 -34.17
C VAL A 402 4.45 -0.09 -33.87
N GLY A 403 4.75 -0.47 -32.62
CA GLY A 403 4.82 -1.87 -32.21
C GLY A 403 3.46 -2.57 -32.05
N TYR A 404 2.35 -1.83 -32.06
CA TYR A 404 0.99 -2.38 -31.97
C TYR A 404 0.26 -2.39 -33.31
N ALA A 405 0.54 -1.40 -34.16
CA ALA A 405 -0.13 -1.23 -35.44
C ALA A 405 0.59 -1.93 -36.62
N SER A 406 1.78 -2.51 -36.40
CA SER A 406 2.58 -3.17 -37.44
C SER A 406 2.30 -4.67 -37.62
N ALA A 407 1.28 -5.23 -36.97
CA ALA A 407 0.70 -6.50 -37.41
C ALA A 407 -0.25 -6.19 -38.56
N SER A 408 0.23 -6.38 -39.79
CA SER A 408 -0.66 -6.55 -40.93
C SER A 408 -1.41 -7.86 -40.73
N ASP A 409 -2.43 -7.84 -39.88
CA ASP A 409 -3.37 -8.93 -39.73
C ASP A 409 -4.07 -9.08 -41.09
N SER A 410 -3.63 -10.08 -41.86
CA SER A 410 -4.46 -10.62 -42.90
C SER A 410 -5.79 -10.99 -42.25
N THR A 411 -6.91 -10.73 -42.94
CA THR A 411 -8.28 -11.00 -42.47
C THR A 411 -8.52 -12.45 -42.02
N VAL A 412 -7.55 -13.34 -42.23
CA VAL A 412 -7.54 -14.74 -41.85
C VAL A 412 -7.16 -14.95 -40.37
N ASP A 413 -6.29 -14.11 -39.79
CA ASP A 413 -5.79 -14.28 -38.41
C ASP A 413 -6.74 -13.69 -37.35
N GLN A 414 -7.49 -12.62 -37.67
CA GLN A 414 -8.50 -12.06 -36.75
C GLN A 414 -9.70 -13.00 -36.54
N ALA A 415 -10.03 -13.83 -37.54
CA ALA A 415 -11.09 -14.83 -37.43
C ALA A 415 -10.71 -15.99 -36.48
N GLY A 416 -9.42 -16.30 -36.34
CA GLY A 416 -8.93 -17.37 -35.46
C GLY A 416 -8.88 -16.98 -33.98
N VAL A 417 -8.68 -15.69 -33.66
CA VAL A 417 -8.63 -15.21 -32.26
C VAL A 417 -10.03 -15.00 -31.68
N GLN A 418 -11.04 -14.73 -32.52
CA GLN A 418 -12.43 -14.53 -32.07
C GLN A 418 -13.25 -15.84 -32.01
N SER A 419 -12.74 -16.95 -32.57
CA SER A 419 -13.41 -18.24 -32.49
C SER A 419 -12.87 -19.08 -31.33
N PHE A 420 -13.16 -18.72 -30.08
CA PHE A 420 -13.43 -19.71 -29.01
C PHE A 420 -13.90 -19.01 -27.71
N PRO A 421 -14.97 -19.49 -27.05
CA PRO A 421 -15.80 -20.65 -27.37
C PRO A 421 -17.17 -20.24 -27.91
N ALA A 422 -17.33 -20.16 -29.24
CA ALA A 422 -18.64 -20.20 -29.89
C ALA A 422 -18.47 -20.71 -31.33
N SER A 423 -19.10 -21.83 -31.64
CA SER A 423 -18.90 -22.63 -32.86
C SER A 423 -19.74 -22.18 -34.05
N ASP A 424 -19.75 -20.89 -34.40
CA ASP A 424 -20.46 -20.41 -35.60
C ASP A 424 -19.54 -19.57 -36.50
N ALA A 425 -19.57 -19.84 -37.81
CA ALA A 425 -18.83 -19.09 -38.81
C ALA A 425 -19.50 -17.71 -39.05
N PRO A 426 -18.74 -16.60 -39.07
CA PRO A 426 -19.34 -15.29 -39.33
C PRO A 426 -19.75 -15.17 -40.80
N ALA A 427 -21.02 -14.84 -41.02
CA ALA A 427 -21.56 -14.48 -42.33
C ALA A 427 -21.17 -13.04 -42.68
N VAL A 428 -20.56 -12.86 -43.86
CA VAL A 428 -20.27 -11.53 -44.42
C VAL A 428 -21.52 -11.04 -45.15
N SER A 429 -22.17 -10.01 -44.63
CA SER A 429 -23.19 -9.26 -45.38
C SER A 429 -22.76 -7.80 -45.52
N GLY A 430 -22.42 -7.41 -46.74
CA GLY A 430 -22.26 -6.03 -47.15
C GLY A 430 -23.61 -5.41 -47.51
N GLY A 431 -23.77 -4.12 -47.23
CA GLY A 431 -24.93 -3.34 -47.65
C GLY A 431 -24.85 -1.89 -47.18
N ASN A 432 -24.30 -1.02 -48.02
CA ASN A 432 -24.37 0.44 -47.85
C ASN A 432 -25.82 0.91 -48.08
N GLY A 433 -26.42 1.51 -47.05
CA GLY A 433 -27.69 2.23 -47.12
C GLY A 433 -27.48 3.73 -46.91
N ALA A 434 -28.15 4.53 -47.74
CA ALA A 434 -27.96 5.96 -47.95
C ALA A 434 -28.27 6.87 -46.75
N GLY A 435 -27.38 7.83 -46.49
CA GLY A 435 -27.57 8.99 -45.61
C GLY A 435 -26.35 9.91 -45.71
N ALA A 436 -26.56 11.22 -45.86
CA ALA A 436 -25.50 12.21 -46.05
C ALA A 436 -24.37 12.09 -45.00
N PRO A 437 -23.10 12.42 -45.34
CA PRO A 437 -21.98 12.31 -44.41
C PRO A 437 -22.24 13.20 -43.19
N TYR A 438 -22.31 12.59 -42.01
CA TYR A 438 -22.12 13.32 -40.76
C TYR A 438 -20.68 13.83 -40.75
N GLU A 439 -20.48 15.07 -40.36
CA GLU A 439 -19.14 15.58 -40.00
C GLU A 439 -18.66 14.76 -38.80
N THR A 440 -17.87 13.72 -39.07
CA THR A 440 -17.23 12.94 -38.01
C THR A 440 -16.14 13.82 -37.40
N ILE A 441 -16.34 14.22 -36.15
CA ILE A 441 -15.28 14.83 -35.36
C ILE A 441 -14.27 13.72 -35.07
N SER A 442 -13.29 13.57 -35.95
CA SER A 442 -12.16 12.66 -35.74
C SER A 442 -11.10 13.37 -34.89
N PRO A 443 -10.69 12.82 -33.72
CA PRO A 443 -9.48 13.27 -33.02
C PRO A 443 -8.21 13.13 -33.88
N ALA A 444 -8.28 12.42 -34.99
CA ALA A 444 -7.22 12.25 -35.98
C ALA A 444 -7.23 13.32 -37.09
N ALA A 445 -8.23 14.22 -37.14
CA ALA A 445 -8.26 15.32 -38.10
C ALA A 445 -7.00 16.19 -37.95
N GLY A 446 -6.11 16.15 -38.94
CA GLY A 446 -4.81 16.83 -38.93
C GLY A 446 -3.61 16.02 -38.41
N ALA A 447 -3.78 14.73 -38.09
CA ALA A 447 -2.70 13.86 -37.63
C ALA A 447 -1.90 13.23 -38.79
N LEU A 448 -1.17 14.04 -39.57
CA LEU A 448 -0.22 13.52 -40.55
C LEU A 448 0.90 12.71 -39.84
N GLY A 449 1.21 11.52 -40.34
CA GLY A 449 2.41 10.73 -39.94
C GLY A 449 2.25 9.72 -38.79
N ARG A 450 1.05 9.21 -38.51
CA ARG A 450 0.86 8.08 -37.56
C ARG A 450 0.01 6.97 -38.17
N ALA A 451 0.25 5.73 -37.75
CA ALA A 451 -0.68 4.63 -38.01
C ALA A 451 -2.08 5.00 -37.46
N ASN A 452 -3.11 4.76 -38.26
CA ASN A 452 -4.50 5.02 -37.95
C ASN A 452 -5.35 3.87 -38.48
N SER A 453 -6.43 3.57 -37.77
CA SER A 453 -7.46 2.62 -38.20
C SER A 453 -8.81 3.12 -37.67
N PRO A 454 -9.32 4.23 -38.22
CA PRO A 454 -10.52 4.85 -37.69
C PRO A 454 -11.72 3.94 -37.86
N THR A 455 -12.45 3.73 -36.77
CA THR A 455 -13.61 2.85 -36.68
C THR A 455 -14.85 3.66 -36.35
N PRO A 456 -15.88 3.67 -37.23
CA PRO A 456 -17.13 4.33 -36.92
C PRO A 456 -17.91 3.54 -35.86
N VAL A 457 -18.35 4.22 -34.81
CA VAL A 457 -19.17 3.68 -33.73
C VAL A 457 -20.55 4.32 -33.80
N ARG A 458 -21.58 3.48 -33.81
CA ARG A 458 -22.99 3.89 -33.78
C ARG A 458 -23.58 3.48 -32.43
N PRO A 459 -23.66 4.39 -31.44
CA PRO A 459 -24.29 4.08 -30.16
C PRO A 459 -25.79 3.85 -30.35
N ALA A 460 -26.42 3.13 -29.40
CA ALA A 460 -27.88 2.90 -29.41
C ALA A 460 -28.68 4.21 -29.28
N GLU A 461 -28.10 5.21 -28.62
CA GLU A 461 -28.63 6.56 -28.47
C GLU A 461 -27.53 7.58 -28.75
N GLY A 462 -27.87 8.69 -29.44
CA GLY A 462 -26.93 9.77 -29.76
C GLY A 462 -26.33 9.72 -31.17
N ALA A 463 -25.45 10.68 -31.47
CA ALA A 463 -24.77 10.75 -32.77
C ALA A 463 -23.67 9.67 -32.88
N GLY A 464 -23.48 9.14 -34.09
CA GLY A 464 -22.33 8.29 -34.39
C GLY A 464 -21.03 9.08 -34.27
N TYR A 465 -19.96 8.41 -33.82
CA TYR A 465 -18.63 8.99 -33.66
C TYR A 465 -17.57 8.05 -34.21
N GLU A 466 -16.32 8.51 -34.30
CA GLU A 466 -15.20 7.71 -34.77
C GLU A 466 -14.20 7.47 -33.64
N ILE A 467 -13.76 6.23 -33.47
CA ILE A 467 -12.66 5.87 -32.58
C ILE A 467 -11.45 5.55 -33.44
N ASP A 468 -10.30 6.14 -33.12
CA ASP A 468 -9.00 5.80 -33.71
C ASP A 468 -7.98 5.53 -32.60
N HIS A 469 -6.80 5.02 -32.95
CA HIS A 469 -5.72 4.77 -32.02
C HIS A 469 -5.44 5.99 -31.13
N GLY A 470 -5.39 5.77 -29.82
CA GLY A 470 -5.14 6.83 -28.83
C GLY A 470 -6.40 7.50 -28.28
N ALA A 471 -7.59 7.12 -28.76
CA ALA A 471 -8.84 7.51 -28.10
C ALA A 471 -8.90 6.94 -26.67
N VAL A 472 -9.32 7.77 -25.72
CA VAL A 472 -9.53 7.37 -24.34
C VAL A 472 -10.93 6.78 -24.21
N VAL A 473 -11.00 5.45 -24.02
CA VAL A 473 -12.28 4.73 -23.86
C VAL A 473 -12.61 4.42 -22.39
N ILE A 474 -11.63 4.55 -21.49
CA ILE A 474 -11.80 4.44 -20.04
C ILE A 474 -11.05 5.60 -19.40
N ALA A 475 -11.75 6.38 -18.59
CA ALA A 475 -11.19 7.43 -17.74
C ALA A 475 -11.77 7.29 -16.33
N SER A 476 -11.03 6.63 -15.44
CA SER A 476 -11.46 6.35 -14.07
C SER A 476 -10.57 7.06 -13.06
N ILE A 477 -11.19 7.76 -12.11
CA ILE A 477 -10.52 8.20 -10.89
C ILE A 477 -10.72 7.07 -9.87
N THR A 478 -9.67 6.29 -9.64
CA THR A 478 -9.69 5.06 -8.86
C THR A 478 -8.38 4.87 -8.08
N SER A 479 -8.28 3.75 -7.37
CA SER A 479 -7.17 3.33 -6.52
C SER A 479 -7.01 4.11 -5.22
N CYS A 480 -6.79 3.40 -4.12
CA CYS A 480 -6.39 3.96 -2.83
C CYS A 480 -5.16 4.87 -2.94
N THR A 481 -4.27 4.65 -3.92
CA THR A 481 -3.08 5.47 -4.18
C THR A 481 -3.41 6.97 -4.33
N ASN A 482 -4.54 7.29 -4.98
CA ASN A 482 -4.93 8.67 -5.28
C ASN A 482 -6.22 9.09 -4.55
N THR A 483 -7.18 8.17 -4.33
CA THR A 483 -8.47 8.52 -3.67
C THR A 483 -8.33 8.89 -2.20
N SER A 484 -7.26 8.41 -1.56
CA SER A 484 -6.88 8.79 -0.19
C SER A 484 -6.22 10.17 -0.10
N ASN A 485 -5.99 10.84 -1.22
CA ASN A 485 -5.30 12.13 -1.27
C ASN A 485 -6.29 13.25 -1.63
N PRO A 486 -6.77 14.02 -0.63
CA PRO A 486 -7.74 15.08 -0.86
C PRO A 486 -7.26 16.14 -1.85
N SER A 487 -5.95 16.39 -1.93
CA SER A 487 -5.39 17.43 -2.81
C SER A 487 -5.66 17.13 -4.29
N VAL A 488 -5.43 15.89 -4.73
CA VAL A 488 -5.69 15.50 -6.13
C VAL A 488 -7.17 15.32 -6.41
N MET A 489 -7.95 14.86 -5.43
CA MET A 489 -9.41 14.70 -5.57
C MET A 489 -10.13 16.05 -5.68
N ILE A 490 -9.80 17.01 -4.81
CA ILE A 490 -10.32 18.38 -4.87
C ILE A 490 -9.79 19.07 -6.14
N GLY A 491 -8.52 18.87 -6.48
CA GLY A 491 -7.94 19.36 -7.73
C GLY A 491 -8.73 18.92 -8.97
N ALA A 492 -9.08 17.63 -9.05
CA ALA A 492 -9.90 17.08 -10.12
C ALA A 492 -11.31 17.70 -10.16
N ALA A 493 -11.95 17.89 -9.01
CA ALA A 493 -13.27 18.51 -8.93
C ALA A 493 -13.25 19.99 -9.36
N LEU A 494 -12.23 20.75 -8.96
CA LEU A 494 -12.05 22.14 -9.37
C LEU A 494 -11.78 22.25 -10.88
N LEU A 495 -10.98 21.33 -11.44
CA LEU A 495 -10.78 21.23 -12.88
C LEU A 495 -12.10 20.97 -13.61
N ALA A 496 -12.90 20.01 -13.12
CA ALA A 496 -14.20 19.68 -13.71
C ALA A 496 -15.17 20.87 -13.67
N ARG A 497 -15.28 21.57 -12.54
CA ARG A 497 -16.09 22.80 -12.43
C ARG A 497 -15.67 23.84 -13.47
N ASN A 498 -14.38 24.16 -13.52
CA ASN A 498 -13.86 25.17 -14.44
C ASN A 498 -13.99 24.75 -15.92
N ALA A 499 -14.00 23.44 -16.21
CA ALA A 499 -14.22 22.93 -17.56
C ALA A 499 -15.69 23.05 -18.00
N VAL A 500 -16.66 22.90 -17.08
CA VAL A 500 -18.09 23.09 -17.35
C VAL A 500 -18.45 24.57 -17.52
N GLU A 501 -17.72 25.46 -16.84
CA GLU A 501 -17.90 26.92 -16.96
C GLU A 501 -17.38 27.50 -18.29
N ARG A 502 -16.56 26.74 -19.04
CA ARG A 502 -16.02 27.12 -20.35
C ARG A 502 -16.84 26.50 -21.47
#